data_AF-A0A4Q1ESR6-F1
#
_entry.id   AF-A0A4Q1ESR6-F1
#
_cell.length_a   1.000
_cell.length_b   1.000
_cell.length_c   1.000
_cell.angle_alpha   90.00
_cell.angle_beta   90.00
_cell.angle_gamma   90.00
#
_symmetry.space_group_name_H-M   'P 1'
#
loop_
_entity.id
_entity.type
_entity.pdbx_description
1 polymer ?
#
loop_
_entity_poly.entity_id
_entity_poly.type
_entity_poly.pdbx_seq_one_letter_code
_entity_poly.pdbx_strand_id
1 'polypeptide(L)'
;MITGMMRKGNSLGAYAGDILGLGIITNSIKDQVNKQFNEDITGVSVGYIKQQDKNFKTFEWNGPPWSINYVAGRLIWIGLTCLLVYISSFFFHRFDFKQTVKLSPLLKIPEENPVSIPYSGFQRSALPEIIPAYGIIPFIKTELLLMIRKDAKWLWIISIGLWIATLFSPLPVAFSFLLPALFFLQVNRISDLATKEVTNRLHYFTFASYQPLRRLLPAQILAGFTLLTILALPVIVRLLLNFNFLLILQALNGIVFIVALSVCLGLLSGGKKLFEILFFLLTYIAFQAPDANYLGKISNFSYPFLITFLVINIILLIVIFLIRKHQIRTL
;
A
#
# COMPACT_ATOMS: atom_id res chain seq x y z
N MET A 1 -7.01 -21.75 0.54
CA MET A 1 -7.36 -23.14 0.19
C MET A 1 -8.08 -23.10 -1.14
N ILE A 2 -7.48 -23.61 -2.21
CA ILE A 2 -8.11 -23.62 -3.54
C ILE A 2 -8.58 -25.06 -3.78
N THR A 3 -9.89 -25.27 -3.69
CA THR A 3 -10.52 -26.56 -3.98
C THR A 3 -10.96 -26.58 -5.44
N GLY A 4 -10.19 -27.24 -6.29
CA GLY A 4 -10.56 -27.49 -7.68
C GLY A 4 -11.50 -28.69 -7.75
N MET A 5 -12.82 -28.48 -7.71
CA MET A 5 -13.77 -29.54 -8.06
C MET A 5 -14.09 -29.44 -9.55
N MET A 6 -13.44 -30.28 -10.36
CA MET A 6 -13.87 -30.50 -11.75
C MET A 6 -14.88 -31.65 -11.81
N ARG A 7 -16.00 -31.43 -12.51
CA ARG A 7 -16.97 -32.47 -12.82
C ARG A 7 -16.31 -33.51 -13.74
N LYS A 8 -16.38 -34.79 -13.37
CA LYS A 8 -15.69 -35.91 -14.06
C LYS A 8 -16.19 -36.02 -15.50
N GLY A 9 -15.45 -35.43 -16.45
CA GLY A 9 -15.76 -35.47 -17.87
C GLY A 9 -14.54 -35.12 -18.69
N ASN A 10 -14.14 -35.99 -19.62
CA ASN A 10 -12.99 -35.78 -20.51
C ASN A 10 -13.36 -34.88 -21.71
N SER A 11 -14.18 -33.86 -21.47
CA SER A 11 -14.70 -32.95 -22.49
C SER A 11 -13.96 -31.63 -22.47
N LEU A 12 -13.79 -31.01 -23.64
CA LEU A 12 -13.16 -29.70 -23.77
C LEU A 12 -13.84 -28.65 -22.88
N GLY A 13 -15.17 -28.71 -22.74
CA GLY A 13 -15.93 -27.82 -21.86
C GLY A 13 -15.61 -27.98 -20.37
N ALA A 14 -15.37 -29.21 -19.90
CA ALA A 14 -14.96 -29.45 -18.51
C ALA A 14 -13.58 -28.85 -18.22
N TYR A 15 -12.63 -29.02 -19.13
CA TYR A 15 -11.28 -28.46 -18.99
C TYR A 15 -11.24 -26.93 -19.17
N ALA A 16 -12.07 -26.37 -20.04
CA ALA A 16 -12.21 -24.92 -20.21
C ALA A 16 -12.85 -24.26 -18.98
N GLY A 17 -13.77 -24.94 -18.29
CA GLY A 17 -14.38 -24.48 -17.04
C GLY A 17 -13.42 -24.45 -15.85
N ASP A 18 -12.30 -25.18 -15.92
CA ASP A 18 -11.22 -25.11 -14.93
C ASP A 18 -10.29 -23.93 -15.21
N ILE A 19 -10.71 -22.75 -14.76
CA ILE A 19 -10.01 -21.46 -14.94
C ILE A 19 -8.55 -21.56 -14.49
N LEU A 20 -8.28 -22.22 -13.35
CA LEU A 20 -6.96 -22.28 -12.73
C LEU A 20 -6.12 -23.48 -13.21
N GLY A 21 -6.73 -24.53 -13.75
CA GLY A 21 -6.04 -25.73 -14.21
C GLY A 21 -5.58 -26.68 -13.13
N LEU A 22 -6.06 -26.48 -11.92
CA LEU A 22 -5.75 -27.33 -10.78
C LEU A 22 -6.63 -28.57 -10.73
N GLY A 23 -7.75 -28.59 -11.45
CA GLY A 23 -8.70 -29.70 -11.47
C GLY A 23 -8.11 -30.99 -12.03
N ILE A 24 -7.26 -30.93 -13.06
CA ILE A 24 -6.62 -32.15 -13.62
C ILE A 24 -5.65 -32.78 -12.62
N ILE A 25 -4.89 -31.95 -11.91
CA ILE A 25 -3.92 -32.37 -10.89
C ILE A 25 -4.67 -32.97 -9.70
N THR A 26 -5.60 -32.22 -9.12
CA THR A 26 -6.36 -32.64 -7.93
C THR A 26 -7.21 -33.89 -8.19
N ASN A 27 -7.84 -34.02 -9.37
CA ASN A 27 -8.58 -35.23 -9.73
C ASN A 27 -7.65 -36.42 -9.96
N SER A 28 -6.48 -36.24 -10.58
CA SER A 28 -5.53 -37.35 -10.78
C SER A 28 -4.98 -37.87 -9.45
N ILE A 29 -4.67 -36.96 -8.52
CA ILE A 29 -4.23 -37.31 -7.16
C ILE A 29 -5.37 -38.04 -6.43
N LYS A 30 -6.59 -37.48 -6.48
CA LYS A 30 -7.77 -38.09 -5.88
C LYS A 30 -8.02 -39.51 -6.39
N ASP A 31 -8.06 -39.69 -7.70
CA ASP A 31 -8.32 -40.99 -8.33
C ASP A 31 -7.20 -42.00 -7.98
N GLN A 32 -5.95 -41.56 -7.84
CA GLN A 32 -4.84 -42.44 -7.47
C GLN A 32 -4.89 -42.83 -5.98
N VAL A 33 -5.15 -41.88 -5.08
CA VAL A 33 -5.30 -42.14 -3.64
C VAL A 33 -6.47 -43.08 -3.38
N ASN A 34 -7.62 -42.83 -4.01
CA ASN A 34 -8.80 -43.68 -3.85
C ASN A 34 -8.54 -45.12 -4.35
N LYS A 35 -7.82 -45.28 -5.47
CA LYS A 35 -7.45 -46.61 -5.98
C LYS A 35 -6.44 -47.33 -5.09
N GLN A 36 -5.44 -46.62 -4.56
CA GLN A 36 -4.35 -47.25 -3.82
C GLN A 36 -4.73 -47.59 -2.38
N PHE A 37 -5.52 -46.75 -1.72
CA PHE A 37 -5.89 -46.93 -0.31
C PHE A 37 -7.34 -47.39 -0.11
N ASN A 38 -8.11 -47.55 -1.19
CA ASN A 38 -9.53 -47.91 -1.16
C ASN A 38 -10.36 -46.96 -0.26
N GLU A 39 -10.02 -45.67 -0.33
CA GLU A 39 -10.70 -44.57 0.38
C GLU A 39 -11.52 -43.75 -0.62
N ASP A 40 -12.50 -42.98 -0.13
CA ASP A 40 -13.35 -42.11 -0.96
C ASP A 40 -13.11 -40.63 -0.61
N ILE A 41 -11.90 -40.12 -0.86
CA ILE A 41 -11.61 -38.71 -0.60
C ILE A 41 -12.38 -37.80 -1.57
N THR A 42 -13.04 -36.77 -1.03
CA THR A 42 -13.95 -35.92 -1.82
C THR A 42 -13.21 -34.79 -2.54
N GLY A 43 -12.07 -34.33 -2.01
CA GLY A 43 -11.25 -33.27 -2.60
C GLY A 43 -9.80 -33.29 -2.13
N VAL A 44 -8.96 -32.57 -2.86
CA VAL A 44 -7.53 -32.44 -2.58
C VAL A 44 -7.21 -30.97 -2.38
N SER A 45 -6.49 -30.66 -1.31
CA SER A 45 -5.98 -29.32 -1.04
C SER A 45 -4.47 -29.28 -1.22
N VAL A 46 -4.01 -28.39 -2.10
CA VAL A 46 -2.58 -28.14 -2.32
C VAL A 46 -2.21 -26.83 -1.61
N GLY A 47 -1.26 -26.88 -0.68
CA GLY A 47 -0.80 -25.72 0.08
C GLY A 47 -0.25 -26.08 1.46
N TYR A 48 0.06 -25.06 2.26
CA TYR A 48 0.48 -25.26 3.64
C TYR A 48 -0.74 -25.62 4.51
N ILE A 49 -0.72 -26.81 5.08
CA ILE A 49 -1.74 -27.30 6.02
C ILE A 49 -1.04 -27.62 7.33
N LYS A 50 -1.42 -26.92 8.39
CA LYS A 50 -0.93 -27.22 9.74
C LYS A 50 -1.77 -28.36 10.31
N GLN A 51 -1.39 -29.59 10.00
CA GLN A 51 -2.01 -30.79 10.56
C GLN A 51 -1.46 -31.03 11.97
N GLN A 52 -2.34 -31.25 12.95
CA GLN A 52 -1.94 -31.51 14.35
C GLN A 52 -1.48 -32.96 14.59
N ASP A 53 -1.98 -33.90 13.78
CA ASP A 53 -1.64 -35.32 13.87
C ASP A 53 -0.51 -35.72 12.89
N LYS A 54 0.42 -36.54 13.38
CA LYS A 54 1.61 -37.01 12.62
C LYS A 54 1.39 -38.27 11.78
N ASN A 55 0.16 -38.77 11.68
CA ASN A 55 -0.14 -39.97 10.90
C ASN A 55 -0.36 -39.62 9.43
N PHE A 56 0.64 -39.83 8.58
CA PHE A 56 0.55 -39.64 7.13
C PHE A 56 0.81 -40.95 6.38
N LYS A 57 0.01 -41.20 5.34
CA LYS A 57 0.28 -42.24 4.34
C LYS A 57 0.95 -41.56 3.15
N THR A 58 2.03 -42.13 2.65
CA THR A 58 2.73 -41.64 1.45
C THR A 58 2.31 -42.45 0.24
N PHE A 59 2.27 -41.79 -0.91
CA PHE A 59 2.09 -42.44 -2.21
C PHE A 59 2.94 -41.73 -3.26
N GLU A 60 3.32 -42.45 -4.30
CA GLU A 60 4.08 -41.90 -5.42
C GLU A 60 3.12 -41.46 -6.52
N TRP A 61 3.12 -40.17 -6.87
CA TRP A 61 2.24 -39.63 -7.92
C TRP A 61 2.99 -39.51 -9.24
N ASN A 62 2.57 -40.28 -10.24
CA ASN A 62 3.23 -40.36 -11.56
C ASN A 62 2.83 -39.23 -12.52
N GLY A 63 2.08 -38.24 -12.04
CA GLY A 63 1.60 -37.11 -12.83
C GLY A 63 0.25 -37.35 -13.53
N PRO A 64 -0.39 -36.29 -14.04
CA PRO A 64 -1.68 -36.40 -14.70
C PRO A 64 -1.51 -36.82 -16.17
N PRO A 65 -2.46 -37.59 -16.75
CA PRO A 65 -2.48 -37.85 -18.17
C PRO A 65 -2.88 -36.58 -18.93
N TRP A 66 -1.92 -35.96 -19.62
CA TRP A 66 -2.17 -34.76 -20.43
C TRP A 66 -2.98 -35.11 -21.67
N SER A 67 -4.29 -34.81 -21.66
CA SER A 67 -5.15 -35.01 -22.81
C SER A 67 -5.07 -33.83 -23.79
N ILE A 68 -5.28 -34.09 -25.09
CA ILE A 68 -5.35 -33.03 -26.10
C ILE A 68 -6.47 -32.02 -25.78
N ASN A 69 -7.56 -32.50 -25.16
CA ASN A 69 -8.69 -31.67 -24.72
C ASN A 69 -8.28 -30.69 -23.61
N TYR A 70 -7.40 -31.11 -22.70
CA TYR A 70 -6.85 -30.22 -21.68
C TYR A 70 -5.97 -29.12 -22.31
N VAL A 71 -5.08 -29.50 -23.23
CA VAL A 71 -4.21 -28.53 -23.94
C VAL A 71 -5.05 -27.52 -24.73
N ALA A 72 -6.07 -27.98 -25.46
CA ALA A 72 -7.01 -27.12 -26.17
C ALA A 72 -7.75 -26.15 -25.23
N GLY A 73 -8.20 -26.63 -24.06
CA GLY A 73 -8.80 -25.79 -23.03
C GLY A 73 -7.86 -24.69 -22.51
N ARG A 74 -6.57 -24.99 -22.34
CA ARG A 74 -5.55 -23.98 -21.93
C ARG A 74 -5.27 -22.96 -23.02
N LEU A 75 -5.23 -23.37 -24.29
CA LEU A 75 -5.05 -22.46 -25.42
C LEU A 75 -6.17 -21.43 -25.52
N ILE A 76 -7.40 -21.79 -25.18
CA ILE A 76 -8.53 -20.84 -25.13
C ILE A 76 -8.26 -19.73 -24.09
N TRP A 77 -7.80 -20.09 -22.89
CA TRP A 77 -7.47 -19.12 -21.85
C TRP A 77 -6.26 -18.25 -22.19
N ILE A 78 -5.24 -18.81 -22.85
CA ILE A 78 -4.10 -18.04 -23.37
C ILE A 78 -4.59 -17.03 -24.41
N GLY A 79 -5.41 -17.48 -25.37
CA GLY A 79 -6.00 -16.61 -26.39
C GLY A 79 -6.86 -15.49 -25.79
N LEU A 80 -7.69 -15.81 -24.79
CA LEU A 80 -8.49 -14.83 -24.07
C LEU A 80 -7.61 -13.82 -23.32
N THR A 81 -6.51 -14.26 -22.71
CA THR A 81 -5.56 -13.38 -22.04
C THR A 81 -4.89 -12.44 -23.05
N CYS A 82 -4.41 -12.96 -24.18
CA CYS A 82 -3.85 -12.14 -25.25
C CYS A 82 -4.86 -11.11 -25.78
N LEU A 83 -6.13 -11.50 -25.94
CA LEU A 83 -7.21 -10.61 -26.34
C LEU A 83 -7.44 -9.50 -25.31
N LEU A 84 -7.46 -9.83 -24.02
CA LEU A 84 -7.58 -8.83 -22.95
C LEU A 84 -6.39 -7.87 -22.92
N VAL A 85 -5.17 -8.37 -23.10
CA VAL A 85 -3.97 -7.52 -23.23
C VAL A 85 -4.07 -6.62 -24.45
N TYR A 86 -4.54 -7.13 -25.58
CA TYR A 86 -4.75 -6.36 -26.80
C TYR A 86 -5.79 -5.25 -26.59
N ILE A 87 -6.94 -5.55 -25.98
CA ILE A 87 -7.95 -4.54 -25.63
C ILE A 87 -7.36 -3.50 -24.68
N SER A 88 -6.63 -3.94 -23.65
CA SER A 88 -5.98 -3.04 -22.68
C SER A 88 -4.99 -2.09 -23.36
N SER A 89 -4.29 -2.54 -24.40
CA SER A 89 -3.34 -1.70 -25.14
C SER A 89 -3.97 -0.42 -25.72
N PHE A 90 -5.26 -0.44 -26.08
CA PHE A 90 -5.97 0.75 -26.53
C PHE A 90 -6.19 1.80 -25.44
N PHE A 91 -6.20 1.41 -24.16
CA PHE A 91 -6.38 2.33 -23.04
C PHE A 91 -5.05 2.81 -22.44
N PHE A 92 -3.96 2.05 -22.62
CA PHE A 92 -2.65 2.37 -22.07
C PHE A 92 -1.76 3.11 -23.07
N HIS A 93 -2.00 4.42 -23.24
CA HIS A 93 -1.14 5.32 -24.03
C HIS A 93 0.14 5.75 -23.30
N ARG A 94 0.59 5.02 -22.27
CA ARG A 94 1.75 5.44 -21.44
C ARG A 94 3.06 5.55 -22.23
N PHE A 95 3.17 4.83 -23.35
CA PHE A 95 4.31 4.89 -24.26
C PHE A 95 4.12 5.89 -25.41
N ASP A 96 2.98 6.59 -25.46
CA ASP A 96 2.82 7.74 -26.32
C ASP A 96 3.61 8.90 -25.68
N PHE A 97 4.94 8.83 -25.80
CA PHE A 97 5.88 9.90 -25.48
C PHE A 97 5.75 11.08 -26.46
N LYS A 98 4.55 11.29 -27.01
CA LYS A 98 4.09 12.62 -27.39
C LYS A 98 3.83 13.36 -26.09
N GLN A 99 4.91 13.64 -25.36
CA GLN A 99 5.00 14.84 -24.56
C GLN A 99 4.79 15.96 -25.57
N THR A 100 3.53 16.28 -25.85
CA THR A 100 3.17 17.64 -26.19
C THR A 100 3.62 18.39 -24.95
N VAL A 101 4.88 18.84 -24.97
CA VAL A 101 5.25 20.07 -24.33
C VAL A 101 4.23 21.02 -24.91
N LYS A 102 3.12 21.20 -24.18
CA LYS A 102 2.34 22.41 -24.30
C LYS A 102 3.36 23.44 -23.87
N LEU A 103 4.13 23.91 -24.85
CA LEU A 103 4.64 25.26 -24.88
C LEU A 103 3.36 26.04 -24.64
N SER A 104 3.08 26.30 -23.36
CA SER A 104 2.26 27.44 -22.99
C SER A 104 2.77 28.52 -23.92
N PRO A 105 1.89 29.15 -24.72
CA PRO A 105 2.33 30.20 -25.62
C PRO A 105 3.26 31.05 -24.78
N LEU A 106 4.53 31.15 -25.22
CA LEU A 106 5.51 32.04 -24.60
C LEU A 106 4.69 33.27 -24.28
N LEU A 107 4.44 33.52 -22.99
CA LEU A 107 3.76 34.73 -22.57
C LEU A 107 4.55 35.77 -23.32
N LYS A 108 3.92 36.40 -24.33
CA LYS A 108 4.53 37.50 -25.04
C LYS A 108 4.81 38.45 -23.91
N ILE A 109 6.06 38.45 -23.45
CA ILE A 109 6.58 39.49 -22.59
C ILE A 109 6.22 40.72 -23.42
N PRO A 110 5.28 41.56 -22.96
CA PRO A 110 4.93 42.74 -23.70
C PRO A 110 6.27 43.39 -24.05
N GLU A 111 6.54 43.61 -25.34
CA GLU A 111 7.63 44.49 -25.69
C GLU A 111 7.30 45.78 -24.96
N GLU A 112 8.03 46.02 -23.88
CA GLU A 112 7.93 47.26 -23.12
C GLU A 112 8.32 48.33 -24.12
N ASN A 113 7.31 48.98 -24.71
CA ASN A 113 7.48 50.33 -25.18
C ASN A 113 8.18 51.07 -24.04
N PRO A 114 9.35 51.68 -24.25
CA PRO A 114 10.06 52.40 -23.21
C PRO A 114 9.29 53.70 -22.95
N VAL A 115 8.09 53.58 -22.40
CA VAL A 115 7.53 54.62 -21.57
C VAL A 115 8.42 54.57 -20.34
N SER A 116 9.34 55.51 -20.26
CA SER A 116 10.12 55.80 -19.07
C SER A 116 9.13 56.19 -17.96
N ILE A 117 8.52 55.17 -17.33
CA ILE A 117 7.90 55.34 -16.03
C ILE A 117 9.09 55.76 -15.15
N PRO A 118 9.09 56.99 -14.59
CA PRO A 118 10.14 57.35 -13.64
C PRO A 118 10.08 56.30 -12.55
N TYR A 119 11.14 55.51 -12.41
CA TYR A 119 11.26 54.50 -11.37
C TYR A 119 11.21 55.24 -10.03
N SER A 120 10.01 55.41 -9.48
CA SER A 120 9.81 55.90 -8.13
C SER A 120 10.42 54.82 -7.25
N GLY A 121 11.65 55.09 -6.78
CA GLY A 121 12.50 54.11 -6.13
C GLY A 121 11.73 53.17 -5.21
N PHE A 122 12.08 51.89 -5.24
CA PHE A 122 11.47 50.83 -4.46
C PHE A 122 11.26 51.25 -3.00
N GLN A 123 10.03 51.60 -2.63
CA GLN A 123 9.71 52.04 -1.27
C GLN A 123 9.67 50.81 -0.35
N ARG A 124 10.77 50.57 0.37
CA ARG A 124 10.90 49.46 1.34
C ARG A 124 9.78 49.45 2.40
N SER A 125 9.18 50.59 2.71
CA SER A 125 8.05 50.75 3.63
C SER A 125 6.71 50.25 3.07
N ALA A 126 6.57 50.08 1.76
CA ALA A 126 5.38 49.52 1.12
C ALA A 126 5.42 47.98 1.07
N LEU A 127 6.55 47.36 1.44
CA LEU A 127 6.62 45.91 1.59
C LEU A 127 5.90 45.49 2.88
N PRO A 128 5.11 44.40 2.83
CA PRO A 128 4.53 43.84 4.04
C PRO A 128 5.62 43.46 5.01
N GLU A 129 5.36 43.67 6.31
CA GLU A 129 6.29 43.23 7.35
C GLU A 129 6.57 41.74 7.22
N ILE A 130 7.85 41.37 7.22
CA ILE A 130 8.28 39.98 7.19
C ILE A 130 7.97 39.39 8.57
N ILE A 131 6.85 38.69 8.70
CA ILE A 131 6.50 37.95 9.91
C ILE A 131 7.11 36.55 9.78
N PRO A 132 8.21 36.25 10.49
CA PRO A 132 8.85 34.96 10.32
C PRO A 132 8.04 33.85 11.01
N ALA A 133 7.45 32.96 10.21
CA ALA A 133 6.76 31.78 10.72
C ALA A 133 7.76 30.63 10.99
N TYR A 134 8.42 30.67 12.14
CA TYR A 134 9.38 29.62 12.57
C TYR A 134 8.69 28.35 13.12
N GLY A 135 7.37 28.37 13.32
CA GLY A 135 6.62 27.22 13.82
C GLY A 135 6.65 26.00 12.88
N ILE A 136 6.46 24.81 13.45
CA ILE A 136 6.31 23.54 12.71
C ILE A 136 4.86 23.29 12.24
N ILE A 137 3.89 23.87 12.94
CA ILE A 137 2.45 23.66 12.65
C ILE A 137 2.08 24.08 11.22
N PRO A 138 2.54 25.22 10.68
CA PRO A 138 2.29 25.57 9.28
C PRO A 138 2.84 24.51 8.32
N PHE A 139 4.00 23.93 8.61
CA PHE A 139 4.60 22.85 7.81
C PHE A 139 3.75 21.58 7.85
N ILE A 140 3.30 21.16 9.03
CA ILE A 140 2.41 19.99 9.17
C ILE A 140 1.12 20.22 8.37
N LYS A 141 0.54 21.42 8.45
CA LYS A 141 -0.67 21.79 7.70
C LYS A 141 -0.43 21.74 6.19
N THR A 142 0.68 22.28 5.71
CA THR A 142 1.02 22.22 4.28
C THR A 142 1.25 20.79 3.82
N GLU A 143 1.95 19.99 4.61
CA GLU A 143 2.21 18.58 4.33
C GLU A 143 0.91 17.77 4.22
N LEU A 144 0.03 17.92 5.19
CA LEU A 144 -1.27 17.26 5.22
C LEU A 144 -2.16 17.70 4.04
N LEU A 145 -2.15 18.99 3.70
CA LEU A 145 -2.88 19.52 2.56
C LEU A 145 -2.36 18.96 1.23
N LEU A 146 -1.04 18.81 1.08
CA LEU A 146 -0.43 18.18 -0.09
C LEU A 146 -0.84 16.70 -0.21
N MET A 147 -0.85 15.95 0.90
CA MET A 147 -1.31 14.56 0.90
C MET A 147 -2.77 14.43 0.45
N ILE A 148 -3.64 15.34 0.90
CA ILE A 148 -5.08 15.28 0.60
C ILE A 148 -5.37 15.59 -0.87
N ARG A 149 -4.65 16.54 -1.47
CA ARG A 149 -4.91 17.05 -2.82
C ARG A 149 -4.35 16.18 -3.95
N LYS A 150 -3.47 15.23 -3.63
CA LYS A 150 -2.64 14.54 -4.63
C LYS A 150 -3.39 13.52 -5.50
N ASP A 151 -4.29 12.75 -4.90
CA ASP A 151 -4.92 11.60 -5.58
C ASP A 151 -6.25 11.95 -6.25
N ALA A 152 -6.73 11.03 -7.10
CA ALA A 152 -8.04 11.11 -7.72
C ALA A 152 -9.14 11.25 -6.66
N LYS A 153 -10.03 12.25 -6.85
CA LYS A 153 -11.14 12.54 -5.93
C LYS A 153 -12.06 11.34 -5.69
N TRP A 154 -12.16 10.41 -6.64
CA TRP A 154 -13.00 9.21 -6.48
C TRP A 154 -12.44 8.22 -5.43
N LEU A 155 -11.13 8.12 -5.25
CA LEU A 155 -10.54 7.30 -4.18
C LEU A 155 -10.91 7.80 -2.78
N TRP A 156 -11.18 9.11 -2.63
CA TRP A 156 -11.71 9.66 -1.39
C TRP A 156 -13.14 9.17 -1.11
N ILE A 157 -13.98 8.99 -2.13
CA ILE A 157 -15.34 8.45 -1.96
C ILE A 157 -15.27 7.03 -1.39
N ILE A 158 -14.40 6.18 -1.95
CA ILE A 158 -14.17 4.82 -1.45
C ILE A 158 -13.62 4.85 -0.02
N SER A 159 -12.64 5.72 0.25
CA SER A 159 -12.05 5.86 1.58
C SER A 159 -13.08 6.30 2.62
N ILE A 160 -13.94 7.27 2.30
CA ILE A 160 -15.02 7.74 3.18
C ILE A 160 -16.06 6.64 3.37
N GLY A 161 -16.45 5.93 2.31
CA GLY A 161 -17.37 4.80 2.41
C GLY A 161 -16.85 3.71 3.35
N LEU A 162 -15.56 3.38 3.26
CA LEU A 162 -14.92 2.41 4.14
C LEU A 162 -14.75 2.93 5.58
N TRP A 163 -14.44 4.21 5.75
CA TRP A 163 -14.39 4.89 7.04
C TRP A 163 -15.75 4.83 7.75
N ILE A 164 -16.85 5.11 7.04
CA ILE A 164 -18.22 4.98 7.57
C ILE A 164 -18.55 3.50 7.86
N ALA A 165 -18.17 2.58 6.98
CA ALA A 165 -18.40 1.15 7.18
C ALA A 165 -17.75 0.63 8.48
N THR A 166 -16.60 1.19 8.87
CA THR A 166 -15.93 0.83 10.13
C THR A 166 -16.71 1.22 11.39
N LEU A 167 -17.68 2.14 11.31
CA LEU A 167 -18.57 2.46 12.43
C LEU A 167 -19.64 1.39 12.64
N PHE A 168 -20.21 0.88 11.55
CA PHE A 168 -21.34 -0.04 11.59
C PHE A 168 -20.96 -1.52 11.62
N SER A 169 -19.74 -1.87 11.19
CA SER A 169 -19.30 -3.27 11.18
C SER A 169 -18.95 -3.78 12.60
N PRO A 170 -18.95 -5.10 12.84
CA PRO A 170 -18.43 -5.66 14.09
C PRO A 170 -16.99 -5.20 14.37
N LEU A 171 -16.66 -4.92 15.63
CA LEU A 171 -15.37 -4.35 16.03
C LEU A 171 -14.16 -5.22 15.59
N PRO A 172 -14.18 -6.56 15.72
CA PRO A 172 -13.10 -7.42 15.21
C PRO A 172 -12.88 -7.28 13.71
N VAL A 173 -13.96 -7.17 12.93
CA VAL A 173 -13.89 -7.00 11.48
C VAL A 173 -13.37 -5.60 11.13
N ALA A 174 -13.84 -4.57 11.85
CA ALA A 174 -13.40 -3.20 11.66
C ALA A 174 -11.89 -3.06 11.87
N PHE A 175 -11.39 -3.62 12.97
CA PHE A 175 -9.99 -3.49 13.38
C PHE A 175 -9.04 -4.36 12.55
N SER A 176 -9.37 -5.63 12.34
CA SER A 176 -8.45 -6.57 11.70
C SER A 176 -8.52 -6.57 10.17
N PHE A 177 -9.63 -6.14 9.57
CA PHE A 177 -9.79 -6.16 8.11
C PHE A 177 -10.03 -4.77 7.51
N LEU A 178 -11.06 -4.03 7.96
CA LEU A 178 -11.42 -2.76 7.31
C LEU A 178 -10.34 -1.70 7.52
N LEU A 179 -9.71 -1.64 8.70
CA LEU A 179 -8.68 -0.64 8.99
C LEU A 179 -7.39 -0.85 8.17
N PRO A 180 -6.80 -2.07 8.07
CA PRO A 180 -5.71 -2.31 7.11
C PRO A 180 -6.10 -2.01 5.66
N ALA A 181 -7.32 -2.35 5.23
CA ALA A 181 -7.81 -2.03 3.88
C ALA A 181 -7.87 -0.51 3.65
N LEU A 182 -8.33 0.25 4.65
CA LEU A 182 -8.40 1.71 4.62
C LEU A 182 -7.01 2.32 4.50
N PHE A 183 -6.04 1.81 5.25
CA PHE A 183 -4.65 2.24 5.17
C PHE A 183 -4.01 1.87 3.83
N PHE A 184 -4.32 0.68 3.30
CA PHE A 184 -3.87 0.24 1.99
C PHE A 184 -4.29 1.20 0.87
N LEU A 185 -5.52 1.72 0.91
CA LEU A 185 -5.98 2.73 -0.04
C LEU A 185 -5.16 4.03 0.01
N GLN A 186 -4.48 4.31 1.12
CA GLN A 186 -3.63 5.50 1.29
C GLN A 186 -2.17 5.26 0.86
N VAL A 187 -1.83 4.07 0.33
CA VAL A 187 -0.45 3.69 0.04
C VAL A 187 0.28 4.74 -0.82
N ASN A 188 -0.36 5.30 -1.84
CA ASN A 188 0.22 6.30 -2.74
C ASN A 188 0.57 7.63 -2.04
N ARG A 189 -0.13 7.95 -0.95
CA ARG A 189 0.08 9.17 -0.15
C ARG A 189 1.20 8.97 0.83
N ILE A 190 1.19 7.82 1.50
CA ILE A 190 2.19 7.47 2.51
C ILE A 190 3.55 7.21 1.84
N SER A 191 3.57 6.53 0.69
CA SER A 191 4.80 6.13 -0.02
C SER A 191 5.64 7.32 -0.50
N ASP A 192 5.00 8.47 -0.69
CA ASP A 192 5.63 9.66 -1.26
C ASP A 192 6.02 10.72 -0.22
N LEU A 193 5.86 10.42 1.09
CA LEU A 193 6.16 11.34 2.19
C LEU A 193 7.59 11.90 2.15
N ALA A 194 8.56 11.04 1.86
CA ALA A 194 9.99 11.36 1.95
C ALA A 194 10.71 11.45 0.59
N THR A 195 10.03 11.07 -0.50
CA THR A 195 10.58 10.94 -1.86
C THR A 195 10.14 12.08 -2.77
N LYS A 196 9.05 12.79 -2.45
CA LYS A 196 8.47 13.84 -3.29
C LYS A 196 9.43 15.00 -3.55
N GLU A 197 10.30 15.36 -2.62
CA GLU A 197 11.29 16.43 -2.80
C GLU A 197 12.33 16.04 -3.86
N VAL A 198 12.76 14.79 -3.86
CA VAL A 198 13.72 14.25 -4.84
C VAL A 198 13.05 14.08 -6.19
N THR A 199 11.85 13.49 -6.21
CA THR A 199 11.06 13.23 -7.43
C THR A 199 10.76 14.51 -8.20
N ASN A 200 10.39 15.59 -7.50
CA ASN A 200 10.10 16.89 -8.11
C ASN A 200 11.33 17.80 -8.22
N ARG A 201 12.54 17.31 -7.92
CA ARG A 201 13.81 18.07 -7.92
C ARG A 201 13.79 19.33 -7.04
N LEU A 202 12.94 19.35 -6.02
CA LEU A 202 12.83 20.46 -5.07
C LEU A 202 13.82 20.34 -3.90
N HIS A 203 14.48 19.18 -3.76
CA HIS A 203 15.39 18.89 -2.66
C HIS A 203 16.54 19.91 -2.51
N TYR A 204 17.04 20.51 -3.59
CA TYR A 204 18.04 21.59 -3.51
C TYR A 204 17.53 22.81 -2.73
N PHE A 205 16.29 23.23 -2.98
CA PHE A 205 15.67 24.34 -2.25
C PHE A 205 15.26 23.94 -0.84
N THR A 206 14.71 22.74 -0.68
CA THR A 206 14.18 22.32 0.61
C THR A 206 15.30 22.02 1.61
N PHE A 207 16.43 21.49 1.17
CA PHE A 207 17.56 21.18 2.06
C PHE A 207 18.49 22.38 2.32
N ALA A 208 18.49 23.39 1.45
CA ALA A 208 19.13 24.67 1.73
C ALA A 208 18.29 25.58 2.67
N SER A 209 17.04 25.21 2.97
CA SER A 209 16.13 26.00 3.80
C SER A 209 16.52 26.01 5.29
N TYR A 210 15.86 26.83 6.10
CA TYR A 210 16.12 26.92 7.54
C TYR A 210 15.73 25.63 8.28
N GLN A 211 16.73 24.90 8.78
CA GLN A 211 16.59 23.70 9.64
C GLN A 211 15.74 22.55 9.03
N PRO A 212 16.10 22.01 7.86
CA PRO A 212 15.32 20.98 7.17
C PRO A 212 15.17 19.69 8.00
N LEU A 213 16.23 19.30 8.72
CA LEU A 213 16.22 18.08 9.54
C LEU A 213 15.27 18.18 10.74
N ARG A 214 15.12 19.38 11.33
CA ARG A 214 14.32 19.60 12.54
C ARG A 214 12.88 20.02 12.24
N ARG A 215 12.61 20.55 11.05
CA ARG A 215 11.29 21.10 10.69
C ARG A 215 10.59 20.26 9.63
N LEU A 216 11.25 20.00 8.50
CA LEU A 216 10.63 19.32 7.37
C LEU A 216 10.38 17.84 7.68
N LEU A 217 11.42 17.11 8.10
CA LEU A 217 11.30 15.67 8.34
C LEU A 217 10.29 15.33 9.45
N PRO A 218 10.29 16.02 10.61
CA PRO A 218 9.26 15.79 11.60
C PRO A 218 7.87 16.22 11.12
N ALA A 219 7.76 17.29 10.31
CA ALA A 219 6.47 17.67 9.74
C ALA A 219 5.90 16.62 8.78
N GLN A 220 6.74 15.99 7.95
CA GLN A 220 6.35 14.87 7.09
C GLN A 220 5.83 13.68 7.92
N ILE A 221 6.60 13.26 8.94
CA ILE A 221 6.22 12.14 9.82
C ILE A 221 4.92 12.45 10.57
N LEU A 222 4.79 13.66 11.13
CA LEU A 222 3.59 14.07 11.85
C LEU A 222 2.37 14.19 10.92
N ALA A 223 2.54 14.67 9.69
CA ALA A 223 1.46 14.70 8.71
C ALA A 223 0.96 13.29 8.32
N GLY A 224 1.89 12.35 8.11
CA GLY A 224 1.54 10.94 7.87
C GLY A 224 0.83 10.30 9.06
N PHE A 225 1.35 10.52 10.27
CA PHE A 225 0.76 10.03 11.51
C PHE A 225 -0.65 10.59 11.70
N THR A 226 -0.82 11.91 11.61
CA THR A 226 -2.12 12.57 11.78
C THR A 226 -3.15 12.10 10.76
N LEU A 227 -2.79 11.94 9.49
CA LEU A 227 -3.70 11.42 8.47
C LEU A 227 -4.20 10.01 8.82
N LEU A 228 -3.30 9.10 9.21
CA LEU A 228 -3.68 7.73 9.54
C LEU A 228 -4.46 7.63 10.86
N THR A 229 -4.14 8.46 11.85
CA THR A 229 -4.93 8.57 13.08
C THR A 229 -6.34 9.06 12.81
N ILE A 230 -6.53 10.05 11.93
CA ILE A 230 -7.87 10.52 11.51
C ILE A 230 -8.66 9.39 10.84
N LEU A 231 -8.00 8.60 9.98
CA LEU A 231 -8.63 7.46 9.33
C LEU A 231 -8.97 6.32 10.31
N ALA A 232 -8.15 6.12 11.36
CA ALA A 232 -8.41 5.15 12.42
C ALA A 232 -9.42 5.64 13.47
N LEU A 233 -9.82 6.91 13.44
CA LEU A 233 -10.62 7.56 14.49
C LEU A 233 -11.92 6.81 14.83
N PRO A 234 -12.74 6.33 13.87
CA PRO A 234 -13.94 5.54 14.18
C PRO A 234 -13.64 4.32 15.05
N VAL A 235 -12.57 3.61 14.72
CA VAL A 235 -12.17 2.39 15.42
C VAL A 235 -11.61 2.75 16.80
N ILE A 236 -10.79 3.81 16.90
CA ILE A 236 -10.25 4.30 18.18
C ILE A 236 -11.38 4.73 19.12
N VAL A 237 -12.38 5.49 18.64
CA VAL A 237 -13.53 5.90 19.45
C VAL A 237 -14.30 4.68 19.95
N ARG A 238 -14.54 3.68 19.10
CA ARG A 238 -15.18 2.44 19.52
C ARG A 238 -14.36 1.65 20.53
N LEU A 239 -13.04 1.62 20.40
CA LEU A 239 -12.16 0.99 21.38
C LEU A 239 -12.17 1.73 22.73
N LEU A 240 -12.26 3.06 22.72
CA LEU A 240 -12.41 3.89 23.92
C LEU A 240 -13.73 3.57 24.64
N LEU A 241 -14.84 3.44 23.90
CA LEU A 241 -16.14 3.06 24.46
C LEU A 241 -16.13 1.65 25.09
N ASN A 242 -15.26 0.76 24.61
CA ASN A 242 -15.05 -0.56 25.19
C ASN A 242 -13.92 -0.60 26.24
N PHE A 243 -13.38 0.57 26.64
CA PHE A 243 -12.27 0.71 27.60
C PHE A 243 -11.00 -0.10 27.26
N ASN A 244 -10.78 -0.43 25.99
CA ASN A 244 -9.65 -1.23 25.53
C ASN A 244 -8.43 -0.37 25.19
N PHE A 245 -7.85 0.30 26.18
CA PHE A 245 -6.73 1.24 26.01
C PHE A 245 -5.46 0.60 25.41
N LEU A 246 -5.19 -0.66 25.73
CA LEU A 246 -4.02 -1.38 25.21
C LEU A 246 -4.07 -1.56 23.68
N LEU A 247 -5.24 -1.84 23.13
CA LEU A 247 -5.44 -1.96 21.67
C LEU A 247 -5.32 -0.62 20.97
N ILE A 248 -5.67 0.49 21.63
CA ILE A 248 -5.46 1.84 21.10
C ILE A 248 -3.97 2.14 21.00
N LEU A 249 -3.20 1.85 22.06
CA LEU A 249 -1.74 2.01 22.04
C LEU A 249 -1.11 1.15 20.94
N GLN A 250 -1.57 -0.08 20.77
CA GLN A 250 -1.07 -0.97 19.71
C GLN A 250 -1.40 -0.45 18.31
N ALA A 251 -2.63 0.06 18.09
CA ALA A 251 -3.02 0.65 16.82
C ALA A 251 -2.20 1.90 16.49
N LEU A 252 -1.98 2.78 17.47
CA LEU A 252 -1.12 3.96 17.31
C LEU A 252 0.34 3.55 17.02
N ASN A 253 0.83 2.51 17.68
CA ASN A 253 2.16 1.96 17.43
C ASN A 253 2.29 1.41 16.00
N GLY A 254 1.25 0.73 15.50
CA GLY A 254 1.16 0.28 14.11
C GLY A 254 1.10 1.43 13.10
N ILE A 255 0.43 2.53 13.42
CA ILE A 255 0.42 3.74 12.59
C ILE A 255 1.83 4.34 12.50
N VAL A 256 2.50 4.52 13.64
CA VAL A 256 3.90 5.00 13.67
C VAL A 256 4.80 4.09 12.85
N PHE A 257 4.61 2.77 12.95
CA PHE A 257 5.36 1.79 12.17
C PHE A 257 5.20 1.98 10.67
N ILE A 258 3.98 2.10 10.16
CA ILE A 258 3.76 2.29 8.72
C ILE A 258 4.42 3.59 8.23
N VAL A 259 4.27 4.68 8.98
CA VAL A 259 4.83 5.99 8.60
C VAL A 259 6.35 5.96 8.63
N ALA A 260 6.94 5.43 9.72
CA ALA A 260 8.39 5.32 9.86
C ALA A 260 8.98 4.36 8.82
N LEU A 261 8.32 3.24 8.53
CA LEU A 261 8.74 2.30 7.49
C LEU A 261 8.73 2.97 6.11
N SER A 262 7.67 3.72 5.78
CA SER A 262 7.57 4.45 4.52
C SER A 262 8.69 5.47 4.34
N VAL A 263 8.91 6.30 5.36
CA VAL A 263 9.95 7.33 5.31
C VAL A 263 11.33 6.68 5.22
N CYS A 264 11.60 5.62 5.98
CA CYS A 264 12.87 4.90 5.97
C CYS A 264 13.15 4.29 4.58
N LEU A 265 12.19 3.55 4.01
CA LEU A 265 12.36 2.92 2.70
C LEU A 265 12.42 3.95 1.56
N GLY A 266 11.64 5.02 1.64
CA GLY A 266 11.70 6.11 0.67
C GLY A 266 13.06 6.82 0.69
N LEU A 267 13.64 7.00 1.88
CA LEU A 267 14.97 7.57 2.06
C LEU A 267 16.10 6.68 1.54
N LEU A 268 16.03 5.37 1.81
CA LEU A 268 17.04 4.39 1.41
C LEU A 268 17.04 4.12 -0.09
N SER A 269 15.84 3.98 -0.67
CA SER A 269 15.71 3.60 -2.08
C SER A 269 15.62 4.77 -3.05
N GLY A 270 15.37 5.98 -2.55
CA GLY A 270 15.11 7.16 -3.38
C GLY A 270 13.80 7.07 -4.19
N GLY A 271 12.95 6.09 -3.91
CA GLY A 271 11.73 5.83 -4.67
C GLY A 271 10.59 5.27 -3.81
N LYS A 272 9.37 5.31 -4.36
CA LYS A 272 8.16 4.89 -3.64
C LYS A 272 7.82 3.40 -3.75
N LYS A 273 8.42 2.71 -4.71
CA LYS A 273 8.03 1.35 -5.12
C LYS A 273 8.34 0.29 -4.07
N LEU A 274 9.47 0.38 -3.36
CA LEU A 274 9.82 -0.59 -2.33
C LEU A 274 8.79 -0.59 -1.19
N PHE A 275 8.37 0.59 -0.73
CA PHE A 275 7.33 0.69 0.28
C PHE A 275 5.98 0.19 -0.24
N GLU A 276 5.58 0.55 -1.48
CA GLU A 276 4.33 0.06 -2.07
C GLU A 276 4.24 -1.48 -2.07
N ILE A 277 5.32 -2.16 -2.47
CA ILE A 277 5.40 -3.64 -2.52
C ILE A 277 5.38 -4.23 -1.10
N LEU A 278 6.22 -3.71 -0.19
CA LEU A 278 6.29 -4.23 1.17
C LEU A 278 5.00 -3.98 1.95
N PHE A 279 4.35 -2.84 1.74
CA PHE A 279 3.08 -2.53 2.39
C PHE A 279 1.93 -3.38 1.84
N PHE A 280 1.94 -3.70 0.55
CA PHE A 280 1.03 -4.69 -0.03
C PHE A 280 1.21 -6.05 0.65
N LEU A 281 2.44 -6.52 0.81
CA LEU A 281 2.76 -7.78 1.49
C LEU A 281 2.31 -7.75 2.97
N LEU A 282 2.60 -6.67 3.69
CA LEU A 282 2.17 -6.51 5.09
C LEU A 282 0.64 -6.52 5.23
N THR A 283 -0.07 -5.88 4.30
CA THR A 283 -1.54 -5.90 4.28
C THR A 283 -2.08 -7.30 3.97
N TYR A 284 -1.45 -8.01 3.03
CA TYR A 284 -1.78 -9.41 2.75
C TYR A 284 -1.60 -10.31 3.97
N ILE A 285 -0.48 -10.16 4.69
CA ILE A 285 -0.25 -10.88 5.96
C ILE A 285 -1.33 -10.52 6.98
N ALA A 286 -1.69 -9.24 7.11
CA ALA A 286 -2.72 -8.81 8.05
C ALA A 286 -4.09 -9.49 7.79
N PHE A 287 -4.42 -9.78 6.52
CA PHE A 287 -5.65 -10.49 6.17
C PHE A 287 -5.57 -12.00 6.36
N GLN A 288 -4.45 -12.63 5.99
CA GLN A 288 -4.30 -14.09 6.06
C GLN A 288 -3.94 -14.60 7.45
N ALA A 289 -3.15 -13.83 8.20
CA ALA A 289 -2.65 -14.19 9.51
C ALA A 289 -2.98 -13.06 10.51
N PRO A 290 -4.20 -13.03 11.09
CA PRO A 290 -4.59 -12.00 12.04
C PRO A 290 -3.67 -11.91 13.28
N ASP A 291 -2.97 -13.00 13.61
CA ASP A 291 -1.98 -13.05 14.70
C ASP A 291 -0.71 -12.22 14.41
N ALA A 292 -0.38 -12.01 13.14
CA ALA A 292 0.79 -11.26 12.68
C ALA A 292 0.43 -9.85 12.16
N ASN A 293 -0.79 -9.38 12.44
CA ASN A 293 -1.23 -8.07 12.00
C ASN A 293 -0.45 -6.96 12.73
N TYR A 294 0.19 -6.06 11.99
CA TYR A 294 0.96 -4.94 12.52
C TYR A 294 0.13 -3.96 13.37
N LEU A 295 -1.20 -3.95 13.24
CA LEU A 295 -2.11 -3.17 14.10
C LEU A 295 -2.47 -3.90 15.40
N GLY A 296 -2.30 -5.22 15.44
CA GLY A 296 -2.67 -6.08 16.57
C GLY A 296 -3.92 -6.92 16.35
N LYS A 297 -4.35 -7.57 17.43
CA LYS A 297 -5.48 -8.50 17.46
C LYS A 297 -6.37 -8.22 18.66
N ILE A 298 -7.70 -8.19 18.45
CA ILE A 298 -8.66 -7.93 19.53
C ILE A 298 -8.75 -9.11 20.50
N SER A 299 -8.76 -10.34 20.02
CA SER A 299 -9.12 -11.49 20.87
C SER A 299 -8.04 -11.83 21.90
N ASN A 300 -6.76 -11.72 21.54
CA ASN A 300 -5.62 -12.04 22.40
C ASN A 300 -4.59 -10.92 22.29
N PHE A 301 -4.59 -10.02 23.27
CA PHE A 301 -3.55 -9.00 23.38
C PHE A 301 -2.23 -9.62 23.87
N SER A 302 -1.12 -9.27 23.23
CA SER A 302 0.22 -9.77 23.56
C SER A 302 1.15 -8.61 23.91
N TYR A 303 1.55 -8.51 25.17
CA TYR A 303 2.50 -7.49 25.63
C TYR A 303 3.85 -7.54 24.90
N PRO A 304 4.47 -8.73 24.67
CA PRO A 304 5.71 -8.80 23.90
C PRO A 304 5.58 -8.18 22.52
N PHE A 305 4.46 -8.44 21.83
CA PHE A 305 4.23 -7.91 20.49
C PHE A 305 4.19 -6.37 20.46
N LEU A 306 3.50 -5.74 21.43
CA LEU A 306 3.48 -4.28 21.55
C LEU A 306 4.89 -3.72 21.74
N ILE A 307 5.68 -4.33 22.63
CA ILE A 307 7.05 -3.87 22.94
C ILE A 307 7.96 -4.04 21.71
N THR A 308 7.86 -5.16 20.99
CA THR A 308 8.66 -5.39 19.78
C THR A 308 8.44 -4.29 18.73
N PHE A 309 7.18 -3.93 18.45
CA PHE A 309 6.89 -2.85 17.50
C PHE A 309 7.34 -1.48 18.00
N LEU A 310 7.26 -1.20 19.31
CA LEU A 310 7.81 0.03 19.87
C LEU A 310 9.33 0.14 19.63
N VAL A 311 10.06 -0.95 19.91
CA VAL A 311 11.51 -1.00 19.69
C VAL A 311 11.85 -0.82 18.22
N ILE A 312 11.14 -1.51 17.31
CA ILE A 312 11.32 -1.36 15.86
C ILE A 312 11.07 0.09 15.43
N ASN A 313 10.02 0.74 15.96
CA ASN A 313 9.72 2.13 15.65
C ASN A 313 10.82 3.09 16.08
N ILE A 314 11.38 2.91 17.28
CA ILE A 314 12.50 3.71 17.77
C ILE A 314 13.72 3.53 16.84
N ILE A 315 14.04 2.29 16.49
CA ILE A 315 15.16 1.98 15.58
C ILE A 315 14.94 2.65 14.22
N LEU A 316 13.74 2.53 13.64
CA LEU A 316 13.42 3.15 12.35
C LEU A 316 13.56 4.67 12.40
N LEU A 317 13.06 5.33 13.44
CA LEU A 317 13.18 6.78 13.60
C LEU A 317 14.63 7.24 13.73
N ILE A 318 15.47 6.49 14.44
CA ILE A 318 16.92 6.75 14.54
C ILE A 318 17.57 6.64 13.16
N VAL A 319 17.30 5.56 12.43
CA VAL A 319 17.84 5.31 11.09
C VAL A 319 17.42 6.42 10.12
N ILE A 320 16.13 6.80 10.11
CA ILE A 320 15.60 7.91 9.32
C ILE A 320 16.37 9.21 9.58
N PHE A 321 16.61 9.53 10.86
CA PHE A 321 17.33 10.74 11.23
C PHE A 321 18.79 10.70 10.75
N LEU A 322 19.48 9.57 10.90
CA LEU A 322 20.87 9.41 10.46
C LEU A 322 21.00 9.53 8.94
N ILE A 323 20.13 8.88 8.17
CA ILE A 323 20.15 8.93 6.70
C ILE A 323 19.89 10.36 6.23
N ARG A 324 18.86 11.03 6.75
CA ARG A 324 18.55 12.40 6.32
C ARG A 324 19.68 13.37 6.72
N LYS A 325 20.28 13.20 7.90
CA LYS A 325 21.45 13.99 8.31
C LYS A 325 22.63 13.80 7.37
N HIS A 326 22.86 12.57 6.89
CA HIS A 326 23.91 12.29 5.92
C HIS A 326 23.61 12.96 4.56
N GLN A 327 22.39 12.80 4.02
CA GLN A 327 21.97 13.40 2.75
C GLN A 327 22.17 14.93 2.71
N ILE A 328 21.82 15.62 3.80
CA ILE A 328 21.97 17.09 3.89
C ILE A 328 23.45 17.51 3.92
N ARG A 329 24.35 16.68 4.46
CA ARG A 329 25.79 16.97 4.50
C ARG A 329 26.51 16.72 3.19
N THR A 330 25.97 15.84 2.35
CA THR A 330 26.57 15.42 1.08
C THR A 330 26.09 16.24 -0.13
N LEU A 331 25.18 17.19 0.08
CA LEU A 331 24.64 18.11 -0.95
C LEU A 331 25.32 19.47 -0.88
#